data_AF-A0A9P0FFF8-F1
#
_entry.id   AF-A0A9P0FFF8-F1
#
_cell.length_a   1.000
_cell.length_b   1.000
_cell.length_c   1.000
_cell.angle_alpha   90.00
_cell.angle_beta   90.00
_cell.angle_gamma   90.00
#
_symmetry.space_group_name_H-M   'P 1'
#
loop_
_entity.id
_entity.type
_entity.pdbx_description
1 polymer ?
#
loop_
_entity_poly.entity_id
_entity_poly.type
_entity_poly.pdbx_seq_one_letter_code
_entity_poly.pdbx_strand_id
1 'polypeptide(L)'
;MPTIQCSCGCAAFEEEHKIVICCVCNKPTKYTCADLTASEVRKTKTKVGLSWSCTICNQMGNDINSLKAIIISLKNDILELKNRDSPIVNNFGFEDIIQEINEREKRKSNVIIYNIPECLASSSSDRSKEDKLVVDKALQYVLSLHSETEKD
;
A
#
# COMPACT_ATOMS: atom_id res chain seq x y z
N MET A 1 -28.42 37.59 37.55
CA MET A 1 -26.95 37.53 37.44
C MET A 1 -26.59 36.38 36.51
N PRO A 2 -25.65 36.52 35.55
CA PRO A 2 -25.30 35.44 34.64
C PRO A 2 -24.62 34.30 35.40
N THR A 3 -25.24 33.11 35.36
CA THR A 3 -24.78 31.90 36.02
C THR A 3 -23.67 31.26 35.19
N ILE A 4 -22.43 31.27 35.70
CA ILE A 4 -21.31 30.62 35.03
C ILE A 4 -21.34 29.12 35.37
N GLN A 5 -21.49 28.27 34.35
CA GLN A 5 -21.57 26.81 34.49
C GLN A 5 -20.18 26.17 34.50
N CYS A 6 -19.96 25.16 35.36
CA CYS A 6 -18.71 24.40 35.34
C CYS A 6 -18.55 23.64 34.02
N SER A 7 -17.34 23.62 33.47
CA SER A 7 -16.95 22.77 32.33
C SER A 7 -17.26 21.28 32.51
N CYS A 8 -17.39 20.85 33.77
CA CYS A 8 -17.69 19.51 34.21
C CYS A 8 -19.20 19.17 34.32
N GLY A 9 -20.09 20.12 34.02
CA GLY A 9 -21.55 19.91 34.05
C GLY A 9 -22.22 19.99 35.42
N CYS A 10 -21.47 20.24 36.50
CA CYS A 10 -22.05 20.39 37.85
C CYS A 10 -22.91 21.65 37.99
N ALA A 11 -24.01 21.56 38.76
CA ALA A 11 -24.95 22.65 39.02
C ALA A 11 -24.30 23.92 39.66
N ALA A 12 -25.05 25.02 39.51
CA ALA A 12 -24.68 26.44 39.70
C ALA A 12 -23.90 26.77 40.98
N PHE A 13 -23.16 27.88 40.93
CA PHE A 13 -22.26 28.35 41.98
C PHE A 13 -22.57 29.75 42.46
N GLU A 14 -22.29 29.99 43.75
CA GLU A 14 -22.42 31.30 44.40
C GLU A 14 -21.10 31.98 44.81
N GLU A 15 -19.89 31.45 44.55
CA GLU A 15 -18.65 32.14 45.00
C GLU A 15 -17.44 32.05 44.04
N GLU A 16 -16.88 33.23 43.71
CA GLU A 16 -15.77 33.46 42.77
C GLU A 16 -14.41 32.88 43.23
N HIS A 17 -14.22 32.70 44.55
CA HIS A 17 -12.98 32.16 45.13
C HIS A 17 -12.78 30.66 44.88
N LYS A 18 -13.77 29.95 44.31
CA LYS A 18 -13.74 28.50 44.09
C LYS A 18 -13.47 28.11 42.63
N ILE A 19 -13.07 29.06 41.79
CA ILE A 19 -12.92 28.87 40.35
C ILE A 19 -11.47 29.04 39.90
N VAL A 20 -11.02 28.12 39.05
CA VAL A 20 -9.77 28.18 38.26
C VAL A 20 -10.13 28.22 36.78
N ILE A 21 -9.37 28.99 36.00
CA ILE A 21 -9.59 29.15 34.55
C ILE A 21 -8.46 28.41 33.82
N CYS A 22 -8.84 27.58 32.85
CA CYS A 22 -7.86 26.91 31.98
C CYS A 22 -7.15 27.94 31.10
N CYS A 23 -5.81 27.96 31.12
CA CYS A 23 -5.01 28.89 30.31
C CYS A 23 -5.12 28.66 28.80
N VAL A 24 -5.63 27.50 28.36
CA VAL A 24 -5.74 27.13 26.95
C VAL A 24 -7.12 27.44 26.39
N CYS A 25 -8.18 26.96 27.05
CA CYS A 25 -9.56 27.10 26.55
C CYS A 25 -10.37 28.19 27.26
N ASN A 26 -9.78 28.88 28.23
CA ASN A 26 -10.42 29.93 29.05
C ASN A 26 -11.73 29.51 29.73
N LYS A 27 -11.98 28.20 29.85
CA LYS A 27 -13.18 27.70 30.51
C LYS A 27 -13.00 27.66 32.04
N PRO A 28 -14.00 28.11 32.81
CA PRO A 28 -13.97 28.05 34.26
C PRO A 28 -14.25 26.63 34.77
N THR A 29 -13.52 26.23 35.82
CA THR A 29 -13.64 24.92 36.45
C THR A 29 -13.58 25.07 37.97
N LYS A 30 -14.36 24.26 38.71
CA LYS A 30 -14.25 24.20 40.18
C LYS A 30 -12.85 23.70 40.53
N TYR A 31 -12.17 24.31 41.50
CA TYR A 31 -10.88 23.77 41.93
C TYR A 31 -10.96 22.33 42.43
N THR A 32 -12.08 21.97 43.09
CA THR A 32 -12.41 20.61 43.52
C THR A 32 -12.65 19.64 42.37
N CYS A 33 -13.07 20.12 41.21
CA CYS A 33 -13.26 19.29 40.00
C CYS A 33 -12.00 19.27 39.12
N ALA A 34 -11.00 20.05 39.47
CA ALA A 34 -9.70 20.11 38.84
C ALA A 34 -8.63 19.37 39.66
N ASP A 35 -9.04 18.67 40.74
CA ASP A 35 -8.17 18.03 41.74
C ASP A 35 -7.09 18.96 42.29
N LEU A 36 -7.39 20.26 42.37
CA LEU A 36 -6.52 21.26 42.97
C LEU A 36 -6.94 21.49 44.42
N THR A 37 -5.97 21.87 45.24
CA THR A 37 -6.20 22.42 46.58
C THR A 37 -6.44 23.93 46.51
N ALA A 38 -7.12 24.51 47.49
CA ALA A 38 -7.34 25.96 47.56
C ALA A 38 -6.02 26.76 47.62
N SER A 39 -4.94 26.14 48.10
CA SER A 39 -3.60 26.73 48.12
C SER A 39 -2.94 26.77 46.74
N GLU A 40 -3.20 25.78 45.88
CA GLU A 40 -2.71 25.76 44.49
C GLU A 40 -3.43 26.79 43.62
N VAL A 41 -4.75 26.94 43.78
CA VAL A 41 -5.54 27.97 43.08
C VAL A 41 -5.07 29.38 43.43
N ARG A 42 -4.70 29.62 44.70
CA ARG A 42 -4.14 30.91 45.10
C ARG A 42 -2.80 31.14 44.42
N LYS A 43 -1.92 30.14 44.38
CA LYS A 43 -0.61 30.25 43.72
C LYS A 43 -0.70 30.52 42.21
N THR A 44 -1.66 29.91 41.50
CA THR A 44 -1.87 30.18 40.06
C THR A 44 -2.37 31.59 39.78
N LYS A 45 -3.10 32.21 40.71
CA LYS A 45 -3.55 33.61 40.59
C LYS A 45 -2.46 34.63 40.94
N THR A 46 -1.54 34.30 41.85
CA THR A 46 -0.58 35.27 42.41
C THR A 46 0.82 35.17 41.83
N LYS A 47 1.24 34.01 41.33
CA LYS A 47 2.63 33.78 40.88
C LYS A 47 2.72 33.70 39.36
N VAL A 48 3.40 34.68 38.77
CA VAL A 48 3.75 34.68 37.34
C VAL A 48 4.56 33.42 37.01
N GLY A 49 4.06 32.60 36.09
CA GLY A 49 4.71 31.36 35.63
C GLY A 49 4.02 30.05 36.03
N LEU A 50 3.00 30.08 36.91
CA LEU A 50 2.17 28.91 37.19
C LEU A 50 0.84 29.02 36.42
N SER A 51 0.68 28.22 35.37
CA SER A 51 -0.56 28.11 34.61
C SER A 51 -1.21 26.73 34.83
N TRP A 52 -2.54 26.70 34.84
CA TRP A 52 -3.30 25.46 34.92
C TRP A 52 -4.05 25.24 33.61
N SER A 53 -3.97 24.02 33.09
CA SER A 53 -4.69 23.54 31.90
C SER A 53 -5.64 22.41 32.30
N CYS A 54 -6.85 22.40 31.75
CA CYS A 54 -7.80 21.33 32.02
C CYS A 54 -7.38 20.01 31.36
N THR A 55 -7.89 18.90 31.88
CA THR A 55 -7.58 17.53 31.42
C THR A 55 -7.80 17.36 29.92
N ILE A 56 -8.85 17.97 29.36
CA ILE A 56 -9.13 17.93 27.92
C ILE A 56 -7.99 18.58 27.13
N CYS A 57 -7.57 19.78 27.51
CA CYS A 57 -6.50 20.48 26.82
C CYS A 57 -5.14 19.77 26.98
N ASN A 58 -4.89 19.15 28.13
CA ASN A 58 -3.69 18.32 28.34
C ASN A 58 -3.72 17.06 27.46
N GLN A 59 -4.87 16.38 27.39
CA GLN A 59 -5.04 15.20 26.55
C GLN A 59 -4.84 15.56 25.06
N MET A 60 -5.45 16.63 24.59
CA MET A 60 -5.24 17.11 23.21
C MET A 60 -3.77 17.39 22.91
N GLY A 61 -3.03 17.97 23.86
CA GLY A 61 -1.58 18.18 23.71
C GLY A 61 -0.81 16.86 23.55
N ASN A 62 -1.16 15.84 24.35
CA ASN A 62 -0.56 14.51 24.27
C ASN A 62 -0.91 13.80 22.96
N ASP A 63 -2.16 13.92 22.49
CA ASP A 63 -2.62 13.35 21.24
C ASP A 63 -1.88 13.97 20.05
N ILE A 64 -1.68 15.30 20.06
CA ILE A 64 -0.89 16.01 19.04
C ILE A 64 0.57 15.53 19.02
N ASN A 65 1.18 15.33 20.20
CA ASN A 65 2.55 14.82 20.27
C ASN A 65 2.65 13.39 19.74
N SER A 66 1.66 12.56 20.04
CA SER A 66 1.57 11.19 19.52
C SER A 66 1.40 11.17 17.99
N LEU A 67 0.54 12.03 17.45
CA LEU A 67 0.36 12.19 16.00
C LEU A 67 1.65 12.65 15.32
N LYS A 68 2.40 13.59 15.92
CA LYS A 68 3.71 14.01 15.40
C LYS A 68 4.70 12.84 15.34
N ALA A 69 4.75 12.01 16.37
CA ALA A 69 5.61 10.82 16.38
C ALA A 69 5.26 9.84 15.25
N ILE A 70 3.96 9.59 15.04
CA ILE A 70 3.47 8.73 13.94
C ILE A 70 3.86 9.31 12.58
N ILE A 71 3.67 10.62 12.37
CA ILE A 71 4.03 11.29 11.11
C ILE A 71 5.53 11.16 10.83
N ILE A 72 6.38 11.32 11.85
CA ILE A 72 7.83 11.16 11.71
C ILE A 72 8.17 9.71 11.33
N SER A 73 7.55 8.73 11.99
CA SER A 73 7.73 7.30 11.66
C SER A 73 7.35 7.01 10.21
N LEU A 74 6.15 7.41 9.78
CA LEU A 74 5.67 7.19 8.41
C LEU A 74 6.55 7.88 7.36
N LYS A 75 7.08 9.07 7.67
CA LYS A 75 8.00 9.76 6.78
C LYS A 75 9.29 8.96 6.59
N ASN A 76 9.81 8.34 7.65
CA ASN A 76 10.98 7.47 7.56
C ASN A 76 10.67 6.21 6.75
N ASP A 77 9.53 5.57 7.00
CA ASP A 77 9.10 4.37 6.24
C ASP A 77 9.00 4.67 4.74
N ILE A 78 8.43 5.83 4.36
CA ILE A 78 8.34 6.26 2.96
C ILE A 78 9.74 6.48 2.36
N LEU A 79 10.67 7.07 3.12
CA LEU A 79 12.04 7.26 2.65
C LEU A 79 12.75 5.92 2.45
N GLU A 80 12.56 4.97 3.36
CA GLU A 80 13.10 3.62 3.22
C GLU A 80 12.54 2.90 1.98
N LEU A 81 11.21 2.96 1.77
CA LEU A 81 10.57 2.36 0.61
C LEU A 81 11.06 3.01 -0.70
N LYS A 82 11.13 4.34 -0.76
CA LYS A 82 11.65 5.05 -1.94
C LYS A 82 13.11 4.72 -2.24
N ASN A 83 13.92 4.47 -1.20
CA ASN A 83 15.30 4.06 -1.36
C ASN A 83 15.43 2.59 -1.83
N ARG A 84 14.45 1.73 -1.50
CA ARG A 84 14.34 0.37 -2.06
C ARG A 84 13.90 0.35 -3.52
N ASP A 85 13.13 1.34 -3.95
CA ASP A 85 12.75 1.56 -5.36
C ASP A 85 13.87 2.21 -6.22
N SER A 86 15.08 2.37 -5.66
CA SER A 86 16.27 2.67 -6.46
C SER A 86 16.51 1.54 -7.48
N PRO A 87 16.72 1.85 -8.77
CA PRO A 87 16.61 0.88 -9.84
C PRO A 87 17.85 0.00 -9.88
N ILE A 88 17.84 -1.10 -9.11
CA ILE A 88 18.86 -2.14 -9.25
C ILE A 88 18.18 -3.50 -9.38
N VAL A 89 18.01 -3.88 -10.66
CA VAL A 89 18.34 -5.19 -11.22
C VAL A 89 17.65 -6.39 -10.56
N ASN A 90 16.50 -6.76 -11.12
CA ASN A 90 16.39 -8.09 -11.70
C ASN A 90 15.82 -7.96 -13.10
N ASN A 91 16.76 -7.87 -14.02
CA ASN A 91 16.64 -7.93 -15.46
C ASN A 91 16.25 -9.35 -15.92
N PHE A 92 15.21 -9.93 -15.31
CA PHE A 92 14.35 -10.90 -15.94
C PHE A 92 13.07 -10.13 -16.21
N GLY A 93 13.08 -9.39 -17.31
CA GLY A 93 11.91 -8.64 -17.71
C GLY A 93 10.77 -9.64 -17.81
N PHE A 94 9.59 -9.28 -17.33
CA PHE A 94 8.37 -10.00 -17.66
C PHE A 94 8.28 -10.28 -19.17
N GLU A 95 8.86 -9.39 -19.97
CA GLU A 95 9.10 -9.53 -21.40
C GLU A 95 9.95 -10.75 -21.80
N ASP A 96 11.03 -11.06 -21.08
CA ASP A 96 11.87 -12.25 -21.35
C ASP A 96 11.09 -13.54 -21.08
N ILE A 97 10.28 -13.56 -20.03
CA ILE A 97 9.40 -14.68 -19.69
C ILE A 97 8.31 -14.84 -20.76
N ILE A 98 7.70 -13.73 -21.21
CA ILE A 98 6.72 -13.75 -22.30
C ILE A 98 7.35 -14.27 -23.59
N GLN A 99 8.54 -13.79 -23.94
CA GLN A 99 9.26 -14.21 -25.14
C GLN A 99 9.58 -15.71 -25.08
N GLU A 100 10.08 -16.20 -23.94
CA GLU A 100 10.37 -17.62 -23.75
C GLU A 100 9.11 -18.50 -23.87
N ILE A 101 8.01 -18.11 -23.23
CA ILE A 101 6.73 -18.83 -23.32
C ILE A 101 6.25 -18.88 -24.76
N ASN A 102 6.34 -17.76 -25.49
CA ASN A 102 5.94 -17.69 -26.89
C ASN A 102 6.82 -18.57 -27.78
N GLU A 103 8.13 -18.64 -27.52
CA GLU A 103 9.04 -19.56 -28.21
C GLU A 103 8.72 -21.03 -27.93
N ARG A 104 8.38 -21.39 -26.69
CA ARG A 104 7.94 -22.74 -26.32
C ARG A 104 6.62 -23.09 -26.99
N GLU A 105 5.66 -22.17 -27.02
CA GLU A 105 4.40 -22.34 -27.73
C GLU A 105 4.59 -22.54 -29.23
N LYS A 106 5.58 -21.86 -29.84
CA LYS A 106 5.90 -22.04 -31.26
C LYS A 106 6.54 -23.40 -31.57
N ARG A 107 7.33 -23.96 -30.64
CA ARG A 107 8.05 -25.24 -30.82
C ARG A 107 7.27 -26.47 -30.32
N LYS A 108 6.22 -26.30 -29.51
CA LYS A 108 5.45 -27.42 -28.92
C LYS A 108 4.78 -28.32 -29.95
N SER A 109 4.61 -27.84 -31.18
CA SER A 109 4.01 -28.58 -32.30
C SER A 109 5.04 -28.99 -33.36
N ASN A 110 6.33 -29.06 -33.02
CA ASN A 110 7.33 -29.57 -33.95
C ASN A 110 7.09 -31.07 -34.17
N VAL A 111 6.78 -31.44 -35.41
CA VAL A 111 6.60 -32.83 -35.85
C VAL A 111 7.85 -33.26 -36.60
N ILE A 112 8.42 -34.41 -36.22
CA ILE A 112 9.51 -35.05 -36.96
C ILE A 112 8.91 -36.21 -37.74
N ILE A 113 9.06 -36.17 -39.07
CA ILE A 113 8.60 -37.23 -39.96
C ILE A 113 9.82 -38.01 -40.43
N TYR A 114 9.86 -39.31 -40.11
CA TYR A 114 10.95 -40.19 -40.51
C TYR A 114 10.87 -40.54 -41.99
N ASN A 115 12.03 -40.81 -42.59
CA ASN A 115 12.18 -41.24 -44.00
C ASN A 115 11.80 -40.19 -45.05
N ILE A 116 11.86 -38.90 -44.68
CA ILE A 116 11.75 -37.78 -45.61
C ILE A 116 13.16 -37.20 -45.84
N PRO A 117 13.63 -37.04 -47.09
CA PRO A 117 14.91 -36.39 -47.39
C PRO A 117 14.93 -34.95 -46.89
N GLU A 118 16.01 -34.54 -46.22
CA GLU A 118 16.18 -33.16 -45.78
C GLU A 118 16.41 -32.21 -46.97
N CYS A 119 15.80 -31.02 -46.92
CA CYS A 119 16.04 -29.97 -47.90
C CYS A 119 17.49 -29.42 -47.78
N LEU A 120 18.22 -29.44 -48.90
CA LEU A 120 19.62 -28.98 -48.98
C LEU A 120 19.75 -27.51 -49.45
N ALA A 121 18.65 -26.78 -49.59
CA ALA A 121 18.69 -25.39 -50.03
C ALA A 121 19.46 -24.50 -49.05
N SER A 122 20.21 -23.52 -49.59
CA SER A 122 21.09 -22.66 -48.80
C SER A 122 20.36 -21.50 -48.11
N SER A 123 19.15 -21.14 -48.57
CA SER A 123 18.35 -20.05 -47.99
C SER A 123 17.25 -20.58 -47.06
N SER A 124 17.04 -19.92 -45.92
CA SER A 124 16.01 -20.32 -44.95
C SER A 124 14.58 -20.20 -45.50
N SER A 125 14.34 -19.21 -46.37
CA SER A 125 13.06 -19.00 -47.06
C SER A 125 12.74 -20.15 -48.01
N ASP A 126 13.73 -20.60 -48.79
CA ASP A 126 13.49 -21.66 -49.79
C ASP A 126 13.33 -23.02 -49.12
N ARG A 127 14.13 -23.30 -48.07
CA ARG A 127 13.94 -24.49 -47.21
C ARG A 127 12.52 -24.55 -46.64
N SER A 128 12.02 -23.45 -46.08
CA SER A 128 10.68 -23.41 -45.49
C SER A 128 9.56 -23.68 -46.51
N LYS A 129 9.72 -23.23 -47.75
CA LYS A 129 8.74 -23.48 -48.83
C LYS A 129 8.77 -24.95 -49.27
N GLU A 130 9.97 -25.52 -49.42
CA GLU A 130 10.13 -26.91 -49.83
C GLU A 130 9.66 -27.88 -48.73
N ASP A 131 10.05 -27.63 -47.47
CA ASP A 131 9.61 -28.41 -46.32
C ASP A 131 8.07 -28.43 -46.23
N LYS A 132 7.43 -27.27 -46.44
CA LYS A 132 5.96 -27.17 -46.46
C LYS A 132 5.34 -28.06 -47.55
N LEU A 133 5.87 -28.01 -48.77
CA LEU A 133 5.37 -28.83 -49.88
C LEU A 133 5.54 -30.33 -49.61
N VAL A 134 6.64 -30.72 -48.98
CA VAL A 134 6.92 -32.12 -48.64
C VAL A 134 5.99 -32.61 -47.54
N VAL A 135 5.75 -31.79 -46.50
CA VAL A 135 4.78 -32.08 -45.44
C VAL A 135 3.36 -32.21 -45.99
N ASP A 136 2.94 -31.29 -46.88
CA ASP A 136 1.60 -31.34 -47.50
C ASP A 136 1.42 -32.63 -48.31
N LYS A 137 2.44 -33.07 -49.05
CA LYS A 137 2.40 -34.35 -49.79
C LYS A 137 2.31 -35.56 -48.85
N ALA A 138 3.09 -35.57 -47.77
CA ALA A 138 3.07 -36.64 -46.79
C ALA A 138 1.69 -36.74 -46.11
N LEU A 139 1.10 -35.60 -45.75
CA LEU A 139 -0.26 -35.55 -45.19
C LEU A 139 -1.31 -36.06 -46.16
N GLN A 140 -1.26 -35.65 -47.44
CA GLN A 140 -2.19 -36.16 -48.45
C GLN A 140 -2.09 -37.68 -48.62
N TYR A 141 -0.88 -38.23 -48.61
CA TYR A 141 -0.68 -39.68 -48.70
C TYR A 141 -1.29 -40.44 -47.50
N VAL A 142 -1.09 -39.93 -46.28
CA VAL A 142 -1.68 -40.53 -45.07
C VAL A 142 -3.21 -40.47 -45.12
N LEU A 143 -3.77 -39.34 -45.58
CA LEU A 143 -5.21 -39.17 -45.73
C LEU A 143 -5.80 -40.10 -46.81
N SER A 144 -5.12 -40.31 -47.93
CA SER A 144 -5.58 -41.25 -48.95
C SER A 144 -5.62 -42.69 -48.43
N LEU A 145 -4.62 -43.11 -47.65
CA LEU A 145 -4.60 -44.44 -47.03
C LEU A 145 -5.75 -44.67 -46.03
N HIS A 146 -6.14 -43.64 -45.28
CA HIS A 146 -7.31 -43.72 -44.39
C HIS A 146 -8.61 -43.85 -45.17
N SER A 147 -8.75 -43.16 -46.30
CA SER A 147 -9.97 -43.24 -47.12
C SER A 147 -10.18 -44.60 -47.81
N GLU A 148 -9.11 -45.38 -47.97
CA GLU A 148 -9.15 -46.74 -48.52
C GLU A 148 -9.47 -47.79 -47.44
N THR A 149 -9.12 -47.53 -46.17
CA THR A 149 -9.34 -48.46 -45.05
C THR A 149 -10.73 -48.38 -44.42
N GLU A 150 -11.50 -47.30 -44.67
CA GLU A 150 -12.90 -47.17 -44.23
C GLU A 150 -13.92 -47.75 -45.23
N LYS A 151 -13.47 -48.32 -46.36
CA LYS A 151 -14.34 -48.91 -47.39
C LYS A 151 -14.42 -50.44 -47.38
N ASP A 152 -13.67 -51.08 -46.49
CA ASP A 152 -13.77 -52.51 -46.16
C ASP A 152 -14.43 -52.69 -44.78
#